data_AF-A0A3M2DKB7-F1
#
_entry.id   AF-A0A3M2DKB7-F1
#
_cell.length_a   1.000
_cell.length_b   1.000
_cell.length_c   1.000
_cell.angle_alpha   90.00
_cell.angle_beta   90.00
_cell.angle_gamma   90.00
#
_symmetry.space_group_name_H-M   'P 1'
#
loop_
_entity.id
_entity.type
_entity.pdbx_description
1 polymer ?
#
loop_
_entity_poly.entity_id
_entity_poly.type
_entity_poly.pdbx_seq_one_letter_code
_entity_poly.pdbx_strand_id
1 'polypeptide(L)'
;MARLSKTQRSLLRGAGYVAAVLLVFVSAAWASLDADRLRVKAIDALDDRFDVTIASVEKGWLPGRFSIYGMVLTTRPDKPGDKPTVIAVDELHASVGLLGLLRGAVGVDVEAQLGAGTVDGRVVWSKDGLDVDVDTSQLDLAALPSADAVFAGLPATGGLNAHVSLHVPRGERGLAFDQASGRAELSCPMCTVGPGKVVPRTQSSGRASAFAKEGVTLPKLNLGDNKVVLTVDNGRADIDTFEAVSTDGELYAEGYILLKSPFARSEIHHCYRFKFSDQAKKKNAKLEGIERSMELARRADGYIGMRMTGTFDRPRRIGSRSCVPGETPADIRRKRAVERRRRARQREGERPAVGAEAPVRRPPGDIAVRPAATDGVSPEAVTARPIHVDDARPASQPIEMPPPRTSGPQLSAPADRIKRAPDDVREGDDGEGDGDGAGGDEAAGDDHAEAEEDTSGDGETAADEGGEGDGDHDGDNAAGEHTDDDE
;
A
#
# COMPACT_ATOMS: atom_id res chain seq x y z
N MET A 1 48.68 -6.11 -35.76
CA MET A 1 48.37 -7.23 -34.84
C MET A 1 49.37 -7.20 -33.69
N ALA A 2 48.98 -6.74 -32.50
CA ALA A 2 49.87 -6.69 -31.34
C ALA A 2 50.17 -8.11 -30.82
N ARG A 3 51.45 -8.48 -30.72
CA ARG A 3 51.85 -9.78 -30.15
C ARG A 3 51.73 -9.73 -28.62
N LEU A 4 50.74 -10.40 -28.06
CA LEU A 4 50.59 -10.60 -26.61
C LEU A 4 51.86 -11.25 -26.01
N SER A 5 52.32 -10.71 -24.88
CA SER A 5 53.51 -11.17 -24.15
C SER A 5 53.32 -12.59 -23.58
N LYS A 6 54.42 -13.29 -23.27
CA LYS A 6 54.38 -14.66 -22.71
C LYS A 6 53.61 -14.71 -21.37
N THR A 7 53.74 -13.67 -20.55
CA THR A 7 53.00 -13.50 -19.29
C THR A 7 51.50 -13.31 -19.51
N GLN A 8 51.10 -12.46 -20.47
CA GLN A 8 49.69 -12.28 -20.83
C GLN A 8 49.05 -13.59 -21.30
N ARG A 9 49.75 -14.41 -22.08
CA ARG A 9 49.24 -15.72 -22.52
C ARG A 9 49.06 -16.69 -21.37
N SER A 10 49.99 -16.71 -20.41
CA SER A 10 49.87 -17.59 -19.23
C SER A 10 48.71 -17.17 -18.34
N LEU A 11 48.54 -15.86 -18.12
CA LEU A 11 47.44 -15.30 -17.33
C LEU A 11 46.08 -15.56 -18.00
N LEU A 12 46.00 -15.40 -19.32
CA LEU A 12 44.79 -15.67 -20.09
C LEU A 12 44.42 -17.16 -20.08
N ARG A 13 45.40 -18.07 -20.09
CA ARG A 13 45.16 -19.51 -19.91
C ARG A 13 44.65 -19.82 -18.50
N GLY A 14 45.28 -19.26 -17.47
CA GLY A 14 44.83 -19.43 -16.07
C GLY A 14 43.40 -18.94 -15.87
N ALA A 15 43.10 -17.73 -16.34
CA ALA A 15 41.74 -17.17 -16.33
C ALA A 15 40.76 -18.05 -17.10
N GLY A 16 41.17 -18.59 -18.25
CA GLY A 16 40.37 -19.54 -19.04
C GLY A 16 40.01 -20.82 -18.28
N TYR A 17 40.96 -21.43 -17.56
CA TYR A 17 40.69 -22.61 -16.74
C TYR A 17 39.73 -22.30 -15.58
N VAL A 18 39.93 -21.18 -14.88
CA VAL A 18 39.04 -20.75 -13.79
C VAL A 18 37.62 -20.50 -14.33
N ALA A 19 37.50 -19.81 -15.47
CA ALA A 19 36.20 -19.58 -16.11
C ALA A 19 35.53 -20.90 -16.55
N ALA A 20 36.29 -21.85 -17.08
CA ALA A 20 35.75 -23.16 -17.48
C ALA A 20 35.28 -23.98 -16.27
N VAL A 21 36.05 -24.04 -15.18
CA VAL A 21 35.65 -24.72 -13.94
C VAL A 21 34.40 -24.07 -13.35
N LEU A 22 34.34 -22.73 -13.34
CA LEU A 22 33.17 -22.01 -12.86
C LEU A 22 31.94 -22.28 -13.73
N LEU A 23 32.08 -22.31 -15.05
CA LEU A 23 31.00 -22.65 -15.97
C LEU A 23 30.48 -24.07 -15.75
N VAL A 24 31.37 -25.06 -15.58
CA VAL A 24 30.99 -26.44 -15.28
C VAL A 24 30.29 -26.54 -13.93
N PHE A 25 30.82 -25.87 -12.89
CA PHE A 25 30.22 -25.85 -11.57
C PHE A 25 28.82 -25.22 -11.58
N VAL A 26 28.65 -24.07 -12.23
CA VAL A 26 27.34 -23.40 -12.37
C VAL A 26 26.35 -24.26 -13.15
N SER A 27 26.77 -24.87 -14.26
CA SER A 27 25.91 -25.76 -15.04
C SER A 27 25.51 -27.01 -14.25
N ALA A 28 26.44 -27.61 -13.49
CA ALA A 28 26.15 -28.76 -12.64
C ALA A 28 25.22 -28.39 -11.47
N ALA A 29 25.46 -27.26 -10.81
CA ALA A 29 24.58 -26.72 -9.77
C ALA A 29 23.18 -26.47 -10.33
N TRP A 30 23.06 -25.84 -11.50
CA TRP A 30 21.78 -25.59 -12.16
C TRP A 30 21.07 -26.88 -12.59
N ALA A 31 21.79 -27.88 -13.12
CA ALA A 31 21.23 -29.18 -13.43
C ALA A 31 20.70 -29.91 -12.18
N SER A 32 21.37 -29.73 -11.04
CA SER A 32 20.99 -30.33 -9.75
C SER A 32 19.80 -29.66 -9.06
N LEU A 33 19.42 -28.44 -9.47
CA LEU A 33 18.25 -27.77 -8.90
C LEU A 33 16.98 -28.46 -9.39
N ASP A 34 16.22 -29.05 -8.49
CA ASP A 34 14.94 -29.66 -8.83
C ASP A 34 13.85 -28.59 -8.97
N ALA A 35 13.16 -28.55 -10.11
CA ALA A 35 12.12 -27.56 -10.38
C ALA A 35 10.94 -27.73 -9.42
N ASP A 36 10.63 -28.97 -9.02
CA ASP A 36 9.54 -29.25 -8.09
C ASP A 36 9.86 -28.73 -6.69
N ARG A 37 11.13 -28.83 -6.26
CA ARG A 37 11.55 -28.24 -4.98
C ARG A 37 11.48 -26.72 -4.98
N LEU A 38 11.79 -26.08 -6.11
CA LEU A 38 11.62 -24.64 -6.24
C LEU A 38 10.16 -24.23 -6.18
N ARG A 39 9.27 -24.98 -6.85
CA ARG A 39 7.81 -24.78 -6.76
C ARG A 39 7.31 -24.86 -5.33
N VAL A 40 7.64 -25.94 -4.60
CA VAL A 40 7.23 -26.11 -3.20
C VAL A 40 7.74 -24.96 -2.33
N LYS A 41 9.03 -24.62 -2.44
CA LYS A 41 9.59 -23.49 -1.67
C LYS A 41 8.98 -22.13 -2.05
N ALA A 42 8.61 -21.94 -3.31
CA ALA A 42 7.95 -20.71 -3.75
C ALA A 42 6.53 -20.60 -3.17
N ILE A 43 5.80 -21.72 -3.11
CA ILE A 43 4.49 -21.80 -2.45
C ILE A 43 4.65 -21.53 -0.95
N ASP A 44 5.54 -22.26 -0.27
CA ASP A 44 5.79 -22.12 1.17
C ASP A 44 6.18 -20.68 1.55
N ALA A 45 7.01 -20.01 0.74
CA ALA A 45 7.43 -18.64 1.00
C ALA A 45 6.31 -17.59 0.83
N LEU A 46 5.23 -17.95 0.14
CA LEU A 46 4.08 -17.07 -0.11
C LEU A 46 2.83 -17.46 0.69
N ASP A 47 2.78 -18.69 1.21
CA ASP A 47 1.61 -19.29 1.87
C ASP A 47 1.13 -18.46 3.08
N ASP A 48 2.06 -17.79 3.75
CA ASP A 48 1.79 -16.91 4.89
C ASP A 48 0.76 -15.80 4.58
N ARG A 49 0.71 -15.34 3.31
CA ARG A 49 -0.12 -14.18 2.90
C ARG A 49 -1.07 -14.49 1.75
N PHE A 50 -0.74 -15.47 0.93
CA PHE A 50 -1.47 -15.80 -0.29
C PHE A 50 -1.73 -17.29 -0.35
N ASP A 51 -2.91 -17.67 -0.83
CA ASP A 51 -3.12 -19.00 -1.38
C ASP A 51 -2.58 -19.00 -2.81
N VAL A 52 -1.54 -19.80 -3.05
CA VAL A 52 -0.75 -19.77 -4.27
C VAL A 52 -0.95 -21.06 -5.05
N THR A 53 -1.49 -20.93 -6.25
CA THR A 53 -1.55 -22.02 -7.22
C THR A 53 -0.56 -21.73 -8.35
N ILE A 54 0.34 -22.68 -8.63
CA ILE A 54 1.29 -22.60 -9.75
C ILE A 54 0.99 -23.78 -10.68
N ALA A 55 0.75 -23.52 -11.97
CA ALA A 55 0.48 -24.59 -12.93
C ALA A 55 1.74 -25.41 -13.24
N SER A 56 2.83 -24.74 -13.63
CA SER A 56 4.12 -25.38 -13.87
C SER A 56 5.29 -24.43 -13.60
N VAL A 57 6.45 -25.03 -13.30
CA VAL A 57 7.73 -24.33 -13.19
C VAL A 57 8.70 -25.02 -14.13
N GLU A 58 9.20 -24.28 -15.10
CA GLU A 58 10.15 -24.77 -16.09
C GLU A 58 11.51 -24.08 -15.89
N LYS A 59 12.57 -24.84 -16.15
CA LYS A 59 13.93 -24.29 -16.13
C LYS A 59 14.22 -23.68 -17.50
N GLY A 60 14.66 -22.44 -17.54
CA GLY A 60 15.08 -21.80 -18.78
C GLY A 60 16.38 -22.40 -19.32
N TRP A 61 16.67 -22.27 -20.61
CA TRP A 61 17.88 -22.85 -21.21
C TRP A 61 19.21 -22.28 -20.63
N LEU A 62 19.17 -21.10 -20.02
CA LEU A 62 20.32 -20.47 -19.35
C LEU A 62 20.30 -20.78 -17.85
N PRO A 63 21.47 -21.06 -17.25
CA PRO A 63 21.56 -21.28 -15.81
C PRO A 63 21.10 -20.05 -15.03
N GLY A 64 20.19 -20.28 -14.08
CA GLY A 64 19.62 -19.26 -13.21
C GLY A 64 18.34 -18.60 -13.72
N ARG A 65 17.86 -18.93 -14.94
CA ARG A 65 16.54 -18.51 -15.44
C ARG A 65 15.48 -19.57 -15.14
N PHE A 66 14.31 -19.13 -14.72
CA PHE A 66 13.13 -19.96 -14.45
C PHE A 66 11.92 -19.30 -15.10
N SER A 67 11.02 -20.11 -15.63
CA SER A 67 9.72 -19.67 -16.15
C SER A 67 8.64 -20.32 -15.30
N ILE A 68 7.73 -19.53 -14.78
CA ILE A 68 6.59 -19.97 -13.97
C ILE A 68 5.34 -19.64 -14.79
N TYR A 69 4.50 -20.65 -15.03
CA TYR A 69 3.30 -20.51 -15.85
C TYR A 69 2.05 -20.63 -14.99
N GLY A 70 1.03 -19.82 -15.31
CA GLY A 70 -0.30 -19.89 -14.71
C GLY A 70 -0.27 -19.76 -13.20
N MET A 71 0.44 -18.75 -12.68
CA MET A 71 0.48 -18.47 -11.24
C MET A 71 -0.76 -17.66 -10.85
N VAL A 72 -1.53 -18.18 -9.90
CA VAL A 72 -2.70 -17.51 -9.34
C VAL A 72 -2.45 -17.28 -7.86
N LEU A 73 -2.41 -16.01 -7.47
CA LEU A 73 -2.25 -15.57 -6.09
C LEU A 73 -3.60 -15.09 -5.57
N THR A 74 -4.13 -15.74 -4.53
CA THR A 74 -5.37 -15.32 -3.88
C THR A 74 -5.06 -14.79 -2.49
N THR A 75 -5.37 -13.52 -2.21
CA THR A 75 -5.13 -12.94 -0.88
C THR A 75 -6.02 -13.61 0.16
N ARG A 76 -5.46 -13.98 1.31
CA ARG A 76 -6.26 -14.44 2.45
C ARG A 76 -6.91 -13.23 3.13
N PRO A 77 -8.25 -13.18 3.28
CA PRO A 77 -8.92 -12.03 3.88
C PRO A 77 -8.60 -11.97 5.39
N ASP A 78 -8.05 -10.84 5.85
CA ASP A 78 -7.72 -10.62 7.26
C ASP A 78 -8.97 -10.54 8.16
N LYS A 79 -10.14 -10.24 7.58
CA LYS A 79 -11.40 -10.07 8.31
C LYS A 79 -12.52 -10.88 7.67
N PRO A 80 -13.42 -11.47 8.47
CA PRO A 80 -14.62 -12.12 7.97
C PRO A 80 -15.44 -11.15 7.10
N GLY A 81 -15.64 -11.51 5.83
CA GLY A 81 -16.43 -10.73 4.88
C GLY A 81 -15.63 -9.86 3.90
N ASP A 82 -14.30 -9.77 4.05
CA ASP A 82 -13.46 -9.19 3.00
C ASP A 82 -13.38 -10.15 1.80
N LYS A 83 -13.52 -9.60 0.58
CA LYS A 83 -13.46 -10.40 -0.65
C LYS A 83 -12.01 -10.74 -0.96
N PRO A 84 -11.67 -12.02 -1.18
CA PRO A 84 -10.34 -12.40 -1.66
C PRO A 84 -10.06 -11.71 -3.00
N THR A 85 -8.88 -11.11 -3.12
CA THR A 85 -8.37 -10.58 -4.37
C THR A 85 -7.56 -11.66 -5.07
N VAL A 86 -7.92 -11.96 -6.31
CA VAL A 86 -7.23 -12.95 -7.16
C VAL A 86 -6.36 -12.20 -8.15
N ILE A 87 -5.07 -12.51 -8.17
CA ILE A 87 -4.09 -11.98 -9.11
C ILE A 87 -3.65 -13.16 -9.98
N ALA A 88 -3.94 -13.09 -11.27
CA ALA A 88 -3.48 -14.08 -12.24
C ALA A 88 -2.25 -13.54 -12.96
N VAL A 89 -1.19 -14.34 -12.98
CA VAL A 89 0.06 -14.09 -13.71
C VAL A 89 0.21 -15.21 -14.73
N ASP A 90 0.14 -14.84 -16.00
CA ASP A 90 0.10 -15.82 -17.09
C ASP A 90 1.46 -16.49 -17.26
N GLU A 91 2.51 -15.67 -17.33
CA GLU A 91 3.90 -16.09 -17.45
C GLU A 91 4.79 -15.18 -16.60
N LEU A 92 5.71 -15.80 -15.85
CA LEU A 92 6.66 -15.12 -14.97
C LEU A 92 8.04 -15.71 -15.19
N HIS A 93 8.93 -14.95 -15.82
CA HIS A 93 10.34 -15.26 -15.92
C HIS A 93 11.08 -14.63 -14.75
N ALA A 94 11.81 -15.44 -13.99
CA ALA A 94 12.69 -14.99 -12.94
C ALA A 94 14.13 -15.40 -13.28
N SER A 95 15.09 -14.50 -13.11
CA SER A 95 16.49 -14.80 -13.30
C SER A 95 17.35 -14.29 -12.15
N VAL A 96 18.21 -15.17 -11.61
CA VAL A 96 19.08 -14.83 -10.48
C VAL A 96 20.49 -14.53 -10.99
N GLY A 97 20.99 -13.34 -10.66
CA GLY A 97 22.31 -12.86 -11.06
C GLY A 97 23.46 -13.57 -10.31
N LEU A 98 24.03 -14.61 -10.93
CA LEU A 98 25.16 -15.39 -10.38
C LEU A 98 26.42 -14.55 -10.07
N LEU A 99 26.71 -13.54 -10.90
CA LEU A 99 27.86 -12.66 -10.71
C LEU A 99 27.71 -11.76 -9.48
N GLY A 100 26.47 -11.38 -9.14
CA GLY A 100 26.18 -10.61 -7.93
C GLY A 100 26.53 -11.41 -6.68
N LEU A 101 26.22 -12.72 -6.68
CA LEU A 101 26.46 -13.60 -5.53
C LEU A 101 27.94 -13.67 -5.15
N LEU A 102 28.83 -13.66 -6.14
CA LEU A 102 30.28 -13.63 -5.91
C LEU A 102 30.75 -12.33 -5.23
N ARG A 103 29.99 -11.24 -5.39
CA ARG A 103 30.23 -9.94 -4.73
C ARG A 103 29.42 -9.74 -3.45
N GLY A 104 28.63 -10.73 -3.03
CA GLY A 104 27.75 -10.63 -1.86
C GLY A 104 26.48 -9.82 -2.11
N ALA A 105 26.01 -9.76 -3.35
CA ALA A 105 24.72 -9.17 -3.73
C ALA A 105 23.81 -10.22 -4.38
N VAL A 106 22.52 -10.20 -4.06
CA VAL A 106 21.51 -11.06 -4.69
C VAL A 106 20.70 -10.18 -5.63
N GLY A 107 20.89 -10.36 -6.94
CA GLY A 107 20.08 -9.69 -7.96
C GLY A 107 19.06 -10.66 -8.53
N VAL A 108 17.80 -10.23 -8.62
CA VAL A 108 16.71 -10.95 -9.27
C VAL A 108 16.11 -10.03 -10.33
N ASP A 109 16.20 -10.44 -11.59
CA ASP A 109 15.44 -9.84 -12.68
C ASP A 109 14.14 -10.65 -12.87
N VAL A 110 13.02 -9.96 -12.98
CA VAL A 110 11.67 -10.50 -13.08
C VAL A 110 11.01 -9.90 -14.31
N GLU A 111 10.44 -10.73 -15.16
CA GLU A 111 9.64 -10.32 -16.30
C GLU A 111 8.32 -11.07 -16.20
N ALA A 112 7.20 -10.37 -16.12
CA ALA A 112 5.89 -10.94 -15.89
C ALA A 112 4.88 -10.41 -16.92
N GLN A 113 4.05 -11.30 -17.45
CA GLN A 113 2.91 -10.95 -18.29
C GLN A 113 1.63 -10.97 -17.46
N LEU A 114 0.94 -9.83 -17.43
CA LEU A 114 -0.29 -9.61 -16.67
C LEU A 114 -1.40 -9.16 -17.64
N GLY A 115 -2.16 -10.12 -18.17
CA GLY A 115 -3.17 -9.84 -19.17
C GLY A 115 -2.54 -9.30 -20.47
N ALA A 116 -2.89 -8.07 -20.84
CA ALA A 116 -2.35 -7.42 -22.04
C ALA A 116 -1.03 -6.65 -21.79
N GLY A 117 -0.62 -6.50 -20.52
CA GLY A 117 0.55 -5.71 -20.13
C GLY A 117 1.75 -6.56 -19.74
N THR A 118 2.91 -5.91 -19.71
CA THR A 118 4.18 -6.49 -19.24
C THR A 118 4.70 -5.72 -18.02
N VAL A 119 5.38 -6.44 -17.13
CA VAL A 119 6.08 -5.90 -15.96
C VAL A 119 7.50 -6.44 -15.98
N ASP A 120 8.46 -5.55 -16.14
CA ASP A 120 9.88 -5.81 -16.05
C ASP A 120 10.38 -5.24 -14.72
N GLY A 121 11.14 -6.01 -13.96
CA GLY A 121 11.60 -5.62 -12.63
C GLY A 121 12.98 -6.15 -12.34
N ARG A 122 13.81 -5.34 -11.70
CA ARG A 122 15.10 -5.74 -11.14
C ARG A 122 15.11 -5.39 -9.67
N VAL A 123 15.45 -6.38 -8.84
CA VAL A 123 15.62 -6.19 -7.41
C VAL A 123 16.99 -6.68 -6.99
N VAL A 124 17.81 -5.81 -6.42
CA VAL A 124 19.16 -6.12 -5.96
C VAL A 124 19.25 -5.89 -4.46
N TRP A 125 19.52 -6.95 -3.71
CA TRP A 125 19.82 -6.88 -2.28
C TRP A 125 21.33 -7.01 -2.07
N SER A 126 21.94 -6.04 -1.41
CA SER A 126 23.38 -6.00 -1.14
C SER A 126 23.66 -5.61 0.32
N LYS A 127 24.94 -5.40 0.64
CA LYS A 127 25.34 -4.81 1.93
C LYS A 127 24.98 -3.34 2.03
N ASP A 128 24.93 -2.66 0.89
CA ASP A 128 24.68 -1.22 0.80
C ASP A 128 23.18 -0.91 0.91
N GLY A 129 22.31 -1.84 0.48
CA GLY A 129 20.87 -1.65 0.57
C GLY A 129 20.05 -2.57 -0.32
N LEU A 130 18.88 -2.06 -0.69
CA LEU A 130 17.94 -2.61 -1.63
C LEU A 130 17.77 -1.63 -2.79
N ASP A 131 18.11 -2.07 -3.99
CA ASP A 131 17.81 -1.36 -5.24
C ASP A 131 16.62 -2.03 -5.92
N VAL A 132 15.62 -1.24 -6.29
CA VAL A 132 14.42 -1.67 -7.00
C VAL A 132 14.29 -0.84 -8.26
N ASP A 133 14.20 -1.49 -9.41
CA ASP A 133 13.91 -0.88 -10.69
C ASP A 133 12.73 -1.64 -11.30
N VAL A 134 11.63 -0.97 -11.63
CA VAL A 134 10.41 -1.59 -12.15
C VAL A 134 9.86 -0.76 -13.29
N ASP A 135 9.70 -1.40 -14.44
CA ASP A 135 9.07 -0.89 -15.64
C ASP A 135 7.77 -1.65 -15.91
N THR A 136 6.71 -0.95 -16.24
CA THR A 136 5.45 -1.56 -16.70
C THR A 136 5.02 -0.94 -18.01
N SER A 137 4.44 -1.77 -18.88
CA SER A 137 3.91 -1.35 -20.18
C SER A 137 2.50 -1.88 -20.35
N GLN A 138 1.54 -0.98 -20.62
CA GLN A 138 0.13 -1.31 -20.89
C GLN A 138 -0.51 -2.22 -19.84
N LEU A 139 -0.13 -2.07 -18.56
CA LEU A 139 -0.65 -2.89 -17.48
C LEU A 139 -2.13 -2.56 -17.25
N ASP A 140 -3.02 -3.53 -17.37
CA ASP A 140 -4.46 -3.27 -17.19
C ASP A 140 -4.73 -2.87 -15.74
N LEU A 141 -5.21 -1.64 -15.54
CA LEU A 141 -5.61 -1.15 -14.22
C LEU A 141 -6.66 -2.05 -13.54
N ALA A 142 -7.48 -2.76 -14.31
CA ALA A 142 -8.47 -3.68 -13.76
C ALA A 142 -7.85 -4.96 -13.17
N ALA A 143 -6.63 -5.32 -13.61
CA ALA A 143 -5.90 -6.47 -13.10
C ALA A 143 -5.12 -6.16 -11.81
N LEU A 144 -4.99 -4.88 -11.45
CA LEU A 144 -4.26 -4.47 -10.25
C LEU A 144 -5.09 -4.71 -8.98
N PRO A 145 -4.60 -5.52 -8.03
CA PRO A 145 -5.34 -5.85 -6.80
C PRO A 145 -5.64 -4.62 -5.94
N SER A 146 -4.76 -3.62 -6.00
CA SER A 146 -4.87 -2.38 -5.24
C SER A 146 -5.67 -1.28 -5.93
N ALA A 147 -6.10 -1.47 -7.19
CA ALA A 147 -6.86 -0.46 -7.92
C ALA A 147 -8.13 -0.06 -7.16
N ASP A 148 -8.84 -1.04 -6.60
CA ASP A 148 -10.02 -0.78 -5.78
C ASP A 148 -9.71 0.10 -4.56
N ALA A 149 -8.60 -0.14 -3.86
CA ALA A 149 -8.23 0.67 -2.69
C ALA A 149 -7.89 2.12 -3.10
N VAL A 150 -7.14 2.28 -4.19
CA VAL A 150 -6.69 3.56 -4.73
C VAL A 150 -7.88 4.39 -5.24
N PHE A 151 -8.74 3.77 -6.06
CA PHE A 151 -9.89 4.42 -6.69
C PHE A 151 -11.17 4.36 -5.85
N ALA A 152 -11.07 4.14 -4.54
CA ALA A 152 -12.20 4.17 -3.61
C ALA A 152 -13.30 3.12 -3.89
N GLY A 153 -12.92 1.98 -4.46
CA GLY A 153 -13.77 0.87 -4.86
C GLY A 153 -14.40 1.06 -6.23
N LEU A 154 -13.93 2.02 -7.01
CA LEU A 154 -14.36 2.19 -8.40
C LEU A 154 -13.47 1.36 -9.31
N PRO A 155 -14.08 0.60 -10.25
CA PRO A 155 -13.31 -0.08 -11.26
C PRO A 155 -12.60 0.97 -12.12
N ALA A 156 -11.29 0.82 -12.29
CA ALA A 156 -10.51 1.61 -13.21
C ALA A 156 -10.07 0.73 -14.38
N THR A 157 -10.10 1.26 -15.58
CA THR A 157 -9.68 0.56 -16.80
C THR A 157 -8.76 1.44 -17.61
N GLY A 158 -7.77 0.84 -18.27
CA GLY A 158 -6.79 1.54 -19.09
C GLY A 158 -5.41 0.92 -18.91
N GLY A 159 -4.50 1.22 -19.83
CA GLY A 159 -3.12 0.74 -19.75
C GLY A 159 -2.27 1.67 -18.89
N LEU A 160 -1.73 1.14 -17.79
CA LEU A 160 -0.78 1.82 -16.93
C LEU A 160 0.65 1.54 -17.40
N ASN A 161 1.41 2.60 -17.69
CA ASN A 161 2.86 2.50 -17.82
C ASN A 161 3.51 3.16 -16.62
N ALA A 162 4.41 2.46 -15.95
CA ALA A 162 5.12 2.96 -14.78
C ALA A 162 6.62 2.71 -14.94
N HIS A 163 7.43 3.62 -14.44
CA HIS A 163 8.87 3.45 -14.30
C HIS A 163 9.25 3.87 -12.88
N VAL A 164 9.73 2.93 -12.06
CA VAL A 164 9.99 3.11 -10.64
C VAL A 164 11.41 2.68 -10.35
N SER A 165 12.27 3.65 -10.00
CA SER A 165 13.62 3.40 -9.52
C SER A 165 13.73 3.86 -8.08
N LEU A 166 14.08 2.95 -7.16
CA LEU A 166 14.15 3.21 -5.73
C LEU A 166 15.38 2.55 -5.12
N HIS A 167 16.23 3.35 -4.51
CA HIS A 167 17.34 2.92 -3.67
C HIS A 167 16.95 3.08 -2.19
N VAL A 168 17.01 2.00 -1.43
CA VAL A 168 16.74 1.97 0.01
C VAL A 168 18.00 1.49 0.73
N PRO A 169 18.73 2.37 1.42
CA PRO A 169 19.96 1.97 2.08
C PRO A 169 19.70 1.04 3.27
N ARG A 170 20.72 0.29 3.67
CA ARG A 170 20.68 -0.54 4.87
C ARG A 170 21.05 0.28 6.11
N GLY A 171 20.15 0.36 7.07
CA GLY A 171 20.38 0.90 8.41
C GLY A 171 20.59 -0.18 9.48
N GLU A 172 20.73 0.25 10.74
CA GLU A 172 21.02 -0.62 11.89
C GLU A 172 19.97 -1.73 12.10
N ARG A 173 18.69 -1.42 11.80
CA ARG A 173 17.54 -2.31 12.04
C ARG A 173 16.97 -2.94 10.76
N GLY A 174 17.74 -2.93 9.67
CA GLY A 174 17.31 -3.42 8.36
C GLY A 174 17.22 -2.30 7.32
N LEU A 175 16.21 -2.32 6.47
CA LEU A 175 16.07 -1.30 5.41
C LEU A 175 15.63 0.05 6.01
N ALA A 176 16.35 1.12 5.66
CA ALA A 176 16.10 2.49 6.11
C ALA A 176 15.29 3.26 5.05
N PHE A 177 13.97 3.04 5.01
CA PHE A 177 13.05 3.71 4.08
C PHE A 177 12.99 5.22 4.30
N ASP A 178 13.26 5.67 5.53
CA ASP A 178 13.40 7.08 5.89
C ASP A 178 14.68 7.73 5.32
N GLN A 179 15.55 6.95 4.67
CA GLN A 179 16.72 7.41 3.92
C GLN A 179 16.65 7.01 2.44
N ALA A 180 15.50 6.53 1.96
CA ALA A 180 15.35 6.10 0.58
C ALA A 180 15.45 7.29 -0.39
N SER A 181 15.95 7.02 -1.58
CA SER A 181 16.06 7.97 -2.69
C SER A 181 15.64 7.32 -4.00
N GLY A 182 15.05 8.06 -4.93
CA GLY A 182 14.59 7.50 -6.17
C GLY A 182 13.57 8.34 -6.92
N ARG A 183 12.92 7.75 -7.91
CA ARG A 183 11.93 8.39 -8.75
C ARG A 183 10.90 7.37 -9.22
N ALA A 184 9.64 7.76 -9.24
CA ALA A 184 8.56 6.98 -9.83
C ALA A 184 7.78 7.85 -10.82
N GLU A 185 7.69 7.41 -12.06
CA GLU A 185 6.85 8.00 -13.09
C GLU A 185 5.71 7.04 -13.42
N LEU A 186 4.49 7.52 -13.42
CA LEU A 186 3.31 6.75 -13.81
C LEU A 186 2.58 7.52 -14.90
N SER A 187 2.16 6.82 -15.95
CA SER A 187 1.39 7.38 -17.04
C SER A 187 0.24 6.46 -17.39
N CYS A 188 -0.92 7.04 -17.67
CA CYS A 188 -2.12 6.27 -17.94
C CYS A 188 -2.85 6.93 -19.13
N PRO A 189 -2.51 6.54 -20.37
CA PRO A 189 -3.22 7.04 -21.54
C PRO A 189 -4.67 6.56 -21.55
N MET A 190 -5.59 7.48 -21.80
CA MET A 190 -7.03 7.20 -21.96
C MET A 190 -7.68 6.42 -20.79
N CYS A 191 -7.21 6.63 -19.57
CA CYS A 191 -7.72 5.87 -18.43
C CYS A 191 -9.12 6.33 -18.02
N THR A 192 -9.95 5.38 -17.60
CA THR A 192 -11.33 5.66 -17.19
C THR A 192 -11.64 5.03 -15.85
N VAL A 193 -12.46 5.71 -15.04
CA VAL A 193 -12.88 5.25 -13.71
C VAL A 193 -14.40 5.16 -13.67
N GLY A 194 -14.92 4.04 -13.20
CA GLY A 194 -16.34 3.72 -13.14
C GLY A 194 -16.87 2.95 -14.36
N PRO A 195 -18.17 2.60 -14.38
CA PRO A 195 -19.17 2.95 -13.37
C PRO A 195 -18.99 2.14 -12.08
N GLY A 196 -19.32 2.73 -10.93
CA GLY A 196 -19.18 2.03 -9.65
C GLY A 196 -19.88 2.75 -8.50
N LYS A 197 -20.08 2.03 -7.39
CA LYS A 197 -20.71 2.56 -6.19
C LYS A 197 -19.63 2.84 -5.15
N VAL A 198 -19.34 4.12 -4.91
CA VAL A 198 -18.45 4.53 -3.82
C VAL A 198 -19.25 4.53 -2.54
N VAL A 199 -18.88 3.67 -1.59
CA VAL A 199 -19.38 3.76 -0.22
C VAL A 199 -18.36 4.59 0.55
N PRO A 200 -18.66 5.85 0.91
CA PRO A 200 -17.74 6.63 1.71
C PRO A 200 -17.56 5.90 3.04
N ARG A 201 -16.35 5.42 3.33
CA ARG A 201 -15.98 4.93 4.66
C ARG A 201 -15.82 6.14 5.60
N THR A 202 -16.90 6.90 5.80
CA THR A 202 -16.90 8.02 6.75
C THR A 202 -17.18 7.48 8.15
N GLN A 203 -16.17 7.50 9.01
CA GLN A 203 -16.31 7.20 10.44
C GLN A 203 -17.08 8.29 11.23
N SER A 204 -17.70 9.27 10.57
CA SER A 204 -18.39 10.35 11.29
C SER A 204 -19.79 9.91 11.71
N SER A 205 -20.03 9.84 13.02
CA SER A 205 -21.29 9.47 13.67
C SER A 205 -22.38 10.58 13.62
N GLY A 206 -22.54 11.26 12.48
CA GLY A 206 -23.49 12.39 12.31
C GLY A 206 -24.56 12.18 11.22
N ARG A 207 -25.40 13.20 10.98
CA ARG A 207 -26.42 13.24 9.90
C ARG A 207 -25.85 12.99 8.49
N ALA A 208 -24.55 13.21 8.28
CA ALA A 208 -23.84 12.82 7.06
C ALA A 208 -23.78 11.29 6.82
N SER A 209 -24.16 10.47 7.82
CA SER A 209 -24.19 9.01 7.73
C SER A 209 -25.33 8.44 6.89
N ALA A 210 -26.40 9.21 6.62
CA ALA A 210 -27.51 8.74 5.79
C ALA A 210 -27.06 8.45 4.35
N PHE A 211 -26.23 9.32 3.76
CA PHE A 211 -25.62 9.10 2.44
C PHE A 211 -24.47 8.08 2.47
N ALA A 212 -23.85 7.87 3.64
CA ALA A 212 -22.75 6.92 3.77
C ALA A 212 -23.20 5.47 3.61
N LYS A 213 -24.45 5.13 3.98
CA LYS A 213 -24.98 3.77 3.85
C LYS A 213 -25.42 3.43 2.42
N GLU A 214 -26.05 4.37 1.73
CA GLU A 214 -26.57 4.13 0.39
C GLU A 214 -25.51 4.21 -0.69
N GLY A 215 -24.34 4.80 -0.42
CA GLY A 215 -23.25 4.96 -1.39
C GLY A 215 -23.60 5.89 -2.56
N VAL A 216 -22.57 6.42 -3.20
CA VAL A 216 -22.70 7.32 -4.34
C VAL A 216 -22.32 6.54 -5.60
N THR A 217 -23.26 6.32 -6.50
CA THR A 217 -22.96 5.74 -7.81
C THR A 217 -22.33 6.80 -8.70
N LEU A 218 -21.09 6.56 -9.11
CA LEU A 218 -20.40 7.37 -10.10
C LEU A 218 -20.59 6.76 -11.50
N PRO A 219 -20.90 7.58 -12.51
CA PRO A 219 -20.86 7.14 -13.90
C PRO A 219 -19.42 6.82 -14.32
N LYS A 220 -19.26 6.22 -15.49
CA LYS A 220 -17.94 6.11 -16.12
C LYS A 220 -17.42 7.52 -16.43
N LEU A 221 -16.26 7.86 -15.89
CA LEU A 221 -15.56 9.12 -16.08
C LEU A 221 -14.26 8.86 -16.83
N ASN A 222 -14.00 9.66 -17.87
CA ASN A 222 -12.72 9.68 -18.53
C ASN A 222 -11.72 10.54 -17.73
N LEU A 223 -10.50 10.05 -17.49
CA LEU A 223 -9.43 10.80 -16.83
C LEU A 223 -8.48 11.47 -17.83
N GLY A 224 -8.62 11.18 -19.11
CA GLY A 224 -7.73 11.66 -20.17
C GLY A 224 -6.38 10.97 -20.12
N ASP A 225 -5.36 11.67 -20.59
CA ASP A 225 -3.97 11.25 -20.46
C ASP A 225 -3.40 11.89 -19.20
N ASN A 226 -3.08 11.08 -18.21
CA ASN A 226 -2.53 11.56 -16.95
C ASN A 226 -1.09 11.09 -16.75
N LYS A 227 -0.25 11.97 -16.21
CA LYS A 227 1.11 11.66 -15.76
C LYS A 227 1.26 12.02 -14.28
N VAL A 228 1.81 11.09 -13.52
CA VAL A 228 2.22 11.26 -12.13
C VAL A 228 3.74 11.19 -12.11
N VAL A 229 4.40 12.14 -11.47
CA VAL A 229 5.83 12.07 -11.17
C VAL A 229 6.00 12.20 -9.67
N LEU A 230 6.70 11.24 -9.07
CA LEU A 230 7.13 11.27 -7.68
C LEU A 230 8.65 11.24 -7.61
N THR A 231 9.22 12.14 -6.83
CA THR A 231 10.66 12.16 -6.53
C THR A 231 10.84 11.83 -5.06
N VAL A 232 11.70 10.86 -4.77
CA VAL A 232 12.01 10.42 -3.40
C VAL A 232 13.40 10.93 -3.05
N ASP A 233 13.49 11.74 -1.99
CA ASP A 233 14.74 12.22 -1.43
C ASP A 233 14.71 12.12 0.09
N ASN A 234 15.74 11.49 0.68
CA ASN A 234 15.88 11.31 2.13
C ASN A 234 14.59 10.82 2.82
N GLY A 235 13.98 9.78 2.25
CA GLY A 235 12.75 9.20 2.77
C GLY A 235 11.51 10.09 2.64
N ARG A 236 11.56 11.16 1.84
CA ARG A 236 10.41 11.98 1.51
C ARG A 236 10.11 11.85 0.02
N ALA A 237 8.92 11.35 -0.30
CA ALA A 237 8.44 11.25 -1.68
C ALA A 237 7.51 12.43 -1.98
N ASP A 238 7.98 13.43 -2.71
CA ASP A 238 7.18 14.57 -3.16
C ASP A 238 6.51 14.26 -4.51
N ILE A 239 5.27 14.71 -4.67
CA ILE A 239 4.52 14.58 -5.93
C ILE A 239 4.78 15.84 -6.74
N ASP A 240 5.65 15.74 -7.73
CA ASP A 240 6.11 16.87 -8.55
C ASP A 240 5.01 17.34 -9.50
N THR A 241 4.29 16.41 -10.11
CA THR A 241 3.25 16.71 -11.08
C THR A 241 2.20 15.62 -11.05
N PHE A 242 0.95 16.01 -10.82
CA PHE A 242 -0.20 15.17 -11.13
C PHE A 242 -1.35 16.03 -11.61
N GLU A 243 -1.63 15.90 -12.90
CA GLU A 243 -2.72 16.58 -13.58
C GLU A 243 -3.43 15.56 -14.47
N ALA A 244 -4.74 15.50 -14.34
CA ALA A 244 -5.63 14.71 -15.17
C ALA A 244 -6.73 15.64 -15.67
N VAL A 245 -6.63 16.03 -16.93
CA VAL A 245 -7.56 16.93 -17.61
C VAL A 245 -8.27 16.14 -18.70
N SER A 246 -9.59 16.11 -18.64
CA SER A 246 -10.41 15.34 -19.57
C SER A 246 -11.67 16.10 -19.99
N THR A 247 -12.42 15.49 -20.90
CA THR A 247 -13.74 16.01 -21.28
C THR A 247 -14.77 15.92 -20.16
N ASP A 248 -14.56 15.06 -19.16
CA ASP A 248 -15.48 14.86 -18.06
C ASP A 248 -15.11 15.66 -16.80
N GLY A 249 -13.89 16.18 -16.71
CA GLY A 249 -13.47 17.03 -15.61
C GLY A 249 -11.97 17.22 -15.51
N GLU A 250 -11.58 17.82 -14.41
CA GLU A 250 -10.18 18.09 -14.06
C GLU A 250 -9.89 17.57 -12.66
N LEU A 251 -8.73 16.96 -12.49
CA LEU A 251 -8.22 16.45 -11.22
C LEU A 251 -6.74 16.84 -11.11
N TYR A 252 -6.39 17.48 -10.00
CA TYR A 252 -5.02 17.85 -9.67
C TYR A 252 -4.70 17.28 -8.30
N ALA A 253 -3.45 16.91 -8.09
CA ALA A 253 -3.04 16.40 -6.81
C ALA A 253 -1.60 16.74 -6.48
N GLU A 254 -1.39 17.10 -5.23
CA GLU A 254 -0.17 17.70 -4.72
C GLU A 254 0.09 17.17 -3.31
N GLY A 255 1.35 17.11 -2.89
CA GLY A 255 1.70 16.71 -1.54
C GLY A 255 2.93 15.82 -1.50
N TYR A 256 3.11 15.13 -0.38
CA TYR A 256 4.26 14.28 -0.15
C TYR A 256 3.91 13.09 0.73
N ILE A 257 4.80 12.11 0.75
CA ILE A 257 4.75 10.94 1.62
C ILE A 257 6.06 10.90 2.41
N LEU A 258 5.96 10.77 3.74
CA LEU A 258 7.10 10.54 4.61
C LEU A 258 7.28 9.04 4.78
N LEU A 259 8.26 8.48 4.09
CA LEU A 259 8.66 7.09 4.21
C LEU A 259 9.23 6.83 5.61
N LYS A 260 8.79 5.73 6.22
CA LYS A 260 9.23 5.29 7.54
C LYS A 260 9.64 3.83 7.49
N SER A 261 10.52 3.42 8.41
CA SER A 261 10.83 2.01 8.64
C SER A 261 10.06 1.48 9.86
N PRO A 262 9.19 0.45 9.71
CA PRO A 262 8.81 -0.24 8.47
C PRO A 262 7.88 0.59 7.58
N PHE A 263 7.88 0.31 6.26
CA PHE A 263 7.14 1.07 5.24
C PHE A 263 5.65 1.26 5.56
N ALA A 264 5.02 0.28 6.24
CA ALA A 264 3.61 0.36 6.65
C ALA A 264 3.29 1.57 7.56
N ARG A 265 4.29 2.14 8.24
CA ARG A 265 4.16 3.34 9.09
C ARG A 265 4.39 4.64 8.34
N SER A 266 4.67 4.61 7.04
CA SER A 266 4.87 5.82 6.26
C SER A 266 3.61 6.68 6.27
N GLU A 267 3.80 7.99 6.34
CA GLU A 267 2.72 8.97 6.48
C GLU A 267 2.43 9.66 5.15
N ILE A 268 1.16 9.67 4.76
CA ILE A 268 0.67 10.32 3.55
C ILE A 268 0.24 11.75 3.93
N HIS A 269 0.68 12.75 3.16
CA HIS A 269 0.24 14.14 3.25
C HIS A 269 -0.13 14.66 1.86
N HIS A 270 -1.26 14.17 1.36
CA HIS A 270 -1.69 14.44 0.00
C HIS A 270 -2.95 15.30 -0.04
N CYS A 271 -3.06 16.17 -1.03
CA CYS A 271 -4.27 16.94 -1.31
C CYS A 271 -4.60 16.80 -2.79
N TYR A 272 -5.81 16.39 -3.08
CA TYR A 272 -6.34 16.37 -4.43
C TYR A 272 -7.50 17.36 -4.54
N ARG A 273 -7.60 18.04 -5.67
CA ARG A 273 -8.69 18.93 -6.00
C ARG A 273 -9.26 18.50 -7.35
N PHE A 274 -10.58 18.45 -7.44
CA PHE A 274 -11.24 18.06 -8.67
C PHE A 274 -12.47 18.90 -8.96
N LYS A 275 -12.88 18.91 -10.23
CA LYS A 275 -14.05 19.61 -10.73
C LYS A 275 -14.63 18.82 -11.90
N PHE A 276 -15.93 18.57 -11.91
CA PHE A 276 -16.58 17.96 -13.08
C PHE A 276 -16.80 19.02 -14.15
N SER A 277 -16.66 18.64 -15.42
CA SER A 277 -16.98 19.51 -16.54
C SER A 277 -18.50 19.70 -16.65
N ASP A 278 -18.93 20.80 -17.25
CA ASP A 278 -20.36 21.02 -17.50
C ASP A 278 -20.93 19.97 -18.45
N GLN A 279 -20.10 19.41 -19.33
CA GLN A 279 -20.49 18.32 -20.22
C GLN A 279 -20.78 17.04 -19.42
N ALA A 280 -19.93 16.68 -18.45
CA ALA A 280 -20.18 15.54 -17.57
C ALA A 280 -21.46 15.73 -16.75
N LYS A 281 -21.69 16.94 -16.20
CA LYS A 281 -22.90 17.26 -15.42
C LYS A 281 -24.17 17.14 -16.26
N LYS A 282 -24.14 17.63 -17.51
CA LYS A 282 -25.25 17.50 -18.48
C LYS A 282 -25.54 16.04 -18.82
N LYS A 283 -24.48 15.22 -19.02
CA LYS A 283 -24.62 13.78 -19.25
C LYS A 283 -25.19 13.05 -18.03
N ASN A 284 -24.82 13.48 -16.82
CA ASN A 284 -25.18 12.81 -15.57
C ASN A 284 -25.52 13.82 -14.46
N ALA A 285 -26.81 14.16 -14.33
CA ALA A 285 -27.30 15.10 -13.31
C ALA A 285 -26.94 14.71 -11.86
N LYS A 286 -26.63 13.44 -11.61
CA LYS A 286 -26.14 12.96 -10.30
C LYS A 286 -24.83 13.62 -9.88
N LEU A 287 -23.97 14.00 -10.83
CA LEU A 287 -22.70 14.67 -10.53
C LEU A 287 -22.92 16.02 -9.86
N GLU A 288 -23.97 16.77 -10.22
CA GLU A 288 -24.31 18.01 -9.51
C GLU A 288 -24.70 17.75 -8.06
N GLY A 289 -25.46 16.67 -7.80
CA GLY A 289 -25.81 16.25 -6.44
C GLY A 289 -24.58 15.94 -5.60
N ILE A 290 -23.59 15.26 -6.21
CA ILE A 290 -22.30 14.96 -5.58
C ILE A 290 -21.55 16.25 -5.26
N GLU A 291 -21.44 17.19 -6.20
CA GLU A 291 -20.78 18.46 -5.95
C GLU A 291 -21.45 19.26 -4.83
N ARG A 292 -22.79 19.33 -4.82
CA ARG A 292 -23.57 19.99 -3.76
C ARG A 292 -23.38 19.32 -2.40
N SER A 293 -23.25 17.99 -2.37
CA SER A 293 -22.98 17.27 -1.12
C SER A 293 -21.61 17.61 -0.51
N MET A 294 -20.67 18.05 -1.34
CA MET A 294 -19.30 18.42 -0.96
C MET A 294 -19.09 19.94 -0.90
N GLU A 295 -20.16 20.73 -0.79
CA GLU A 295 -20.10 22.20 -0.75
C GLU A 295 -19.23 22.73 0.40
N LEU A 296 -19.15 22.01 1.52
CA LEU A 296 -18.25 22.35 2.63
C LEU A 296 -16.77 22.27 2.25
N ALA A 297 -16.42 21.42 1.28
CA ALA A 297 -15.09 21.23 0.74
C ALA A 297 -14.84 22.03 -0.55
N ARG A 298 -15.85 22.77 -1.04
CA ARG A 298 -15.69 23.65 -2.19
C ARG A 298 -14.76 24.81 -1.84
N ARG A 299 -13.81 25.04 -2.74
CA ARG A 299 -12.80 26.10 -2.67
C ARG A 299 -13.30 27.36 -3.39
N ALA A 300 -12.61 28.48 -3.18
CA ALA A 300 -12.93 29.75 -3.84
C ALA A 300 -12.76 29.69 -5.37
N ASP A 301 -11.88 28.82 -5.86
CA ASP A 301 -11.64 28.54 -7.30
C ASP A 301 -12.72 27.61 -7.92
N GLY A 302 -13.69 27.16 -7.12
CA GLY A 302 -14.77 26.28 -7.56
C GLY A 302 -14.42 24.78 -7.57
N TYR A 303 -13.16 24.40 -7.31
CA TYR A 303 -12.78 22.99 -7.14
C TYR A 303 -13.23 22.46 -5.79
N ILE A 304 -13.41 21.14 -5.72
CA ILE A 304 -13.67 20.42 -4.48
C ILE A 304 -12.34 19.87 -3.99
N GLY A 305 -11.88 20.35 -2.83
CA GLY A 305 -10.61 19.92 -2.25
C GLY A 305 -10.80 18.77 -1.27
N MET A 306 -9.92 17.78 -1.34
CA MET A 306 -9.88 16.66 -0.41
C MET A 306 -8.44 16.40 0.01
N ARG A 307 -8.23 16.25 1.31
CA ARG A 307 -6.93 15.92 1.88
C ARG A 307 -6.91 14.47 2.33
N MET A 308 -5.89 13.74 1.93
CA MET A 308 -5.58 12.41 2.41
C MET A 308 -4.40 12.50 3.39
N THR A 309 -4.63 12.05 4.62
CA THR A 309 -3.64 12.09 5.71
C THR A 309 -3.62 10.80 6.50
N GLY A 310 -2.53 10.53 7.22
CA GLY A 310 -2.40 9.36 8.08
C GLY A 310 -1.41 8.37 7.50
N THR A 311 -1.38 7.17 8.04
CA THR A 311 -0.44 6.11 7.64
C THR A 311 -0.99 5.30 6.46
N PHE A 312 -0.13 4.60 5.71
CA PHE A 312 -0.56 3.74 4.58
C PHE A 312 -1.58 2.68 4.98
N ASP A 313 -1.48 2.13 6.20
CA ASP A 313 -2.45 1.15 6.73
C ASP A 313 -3.81 1.78 7.06
N ARG A 314 -3.86 3.08 7.34
CA ARG A 314 -5.07 3.79 7.81
C ARG A 314 -5.19 5.20 7.21
N PRO A 315 -5.33 5.33 5.88
CA PRO A 315 -5.50 6.62 5.25
C PRO A 315 -6.84 7.25 5.66
N ARG A 316 -6.82 8.53 6.00
CA ARG A 316 -7.99 9.35 6.33
C ARG A 316 -8.23 10.39 5.26
N ARG A 317 -9.44 10.43 4.73
CA ARG A 317 -9.89 11.41 3.73
C ARG A 317 -10.75 12.48 4.39
N ILE A 318 -10.38 13.74 4.21
CA ILE A 318 -11.04 14.88 4.85
C ILE A 318 -11.29 15.94 3.78
N GLY A 319 -12.53 16.38 3.62
CA GLY A 319 -12.84 17.52 2.75
C GLY A 319 -12.12 18.78 3.24
N SER A 320 -11.46 19.51 2.34
CA SER A 320 -10.66 20.69 2.70
C SER A 320 -10.90 21.84 1.73
N ARG A 321 -11.13 23.03 2.30
CA ARG A 321 -11.18 24.30 1.53
C ARG A 321 -9.80 24.84 1.18
N SER A 322 -8.74 24.31 1.79
CA SER A 322 -7.37 24.67 1.51
C SER A 322 -6.51 23.41 1.30
N CYS A 323 -5.94 23.34 0.12
CA CYS A 323 -4.77 22.54 -0.22
C CYS A 323 -3.66 23.56 -0.34
N VAL A 324 -2.83 23.69 0.69
CA VAL A 324 -1.59 24.43 0.59
C VAL A 324 -0.51 23.37 0.44
N PRO A 325 0.10 23.23 -0.75
CA PRO A 325 1.20 22.28 -0.94
C PRO A 325 2.35 22.59 0.02
N GLY A 326 3.02 21.54 0.50
CA GLY A 326 4.23 21.65 1.32
C GLY A 326 4.05 22.12 2.77
N GLU A 327 2.85 22.50 3.22
CA GLU A 327 2.63 22.83 4.62
C GLU A 327 2.68 21.56 5.48
N THR A 328 3.77 21.38 6.22
CA THR A 328 3.82 20.31 7.22
C THR A 328 2.79 20.58 8.31
N PRO A 329 2.32 19.53 9.03
CA PRO A 329 1.51 19.74 10.22
C PRO A 329 2.19 20.71 11.22
N ALA A 330 3.53 20.74 11.27
CA ALA A 330 4.30 21.69 12.06
C ALA A 330 4.18 23.13 11.54
N ASP A 331 4.26 23.34 10.22
CA ASP A 331 4.06 24.66 9.60
C ASP A 331 2.64 25.18 9.83
N ILE A 332 1.64 24.31 9.71
CA ILE A 332 0.25 24.64 10.01
C ILE A 332 0.10 25.04 11.49
N ARG A 333 0.71 24.28 12.41
CA ARG A 333 0.71 24.61 13.85
C ARG A 333 1.42 25.93 14.12
N ARG A 334 2.57 26.18 13.48
CA ARG A 334 3.35 27.41 13.60
C ARG A 334 2.57 28.61 13.06
N LYS A 335 1.98 28.52 11.87
CA LYS A 335 1.13 29.58 11.29
C LYS A 335 -0.08 29.87 12.16
N ARG A 336 -0.77 28.83 12.67
CA ARG A 336 -1.89 29.00 13.62
C ARG A 336 -1.44 29.64 14.93
N ALA A 337 -0.26 29.29 15.45
CA ALA A 337 0.29 29.91 16.66
C ALA A 337 0.60 31.40 16.44
N VAL A 338 1.20 31.75 15.30
CA VAL A 338 1.45 33.14 14.90
C VAL A 338 0.14 33.90 14.76
N GLU A 339 -0.87 33.32 14.11
CA GLU A 339 -2.18 33.96 13.92
C GLU A 339 -2.91 34.16 15.26
N ARG A 340 -2.87 33.19 16.18
CA ARG A 340 -3.42 33.34 17.54
C ARG A 340 -2.71 34.47 18.30
N ARG A 341 -1.38 34.58 18.20
CA ARG A 341 -0.63 35.68 18.82
C ARG A 341 -1.01 37.04 18.23
N ARG A 342 -1.20 37.13 16.90
CA ARG A 342 -1.65 38.35 16.23
C ARG A 342 -3.04 38.78 16.69
N ARG A 343 -4.00 37.85 16.78
CA ARG A 343 -5.35 38.12 17.30
C ARG A 343 -5.35 38.52 18.77
N ALA A 344 -4.48 37.92 19.59
CA ALA A 344 -4.32 38.30 20.99
C ALA A 344 -3.81 39.75 21.13
N ARG A 345 -2.79 40.14 20.36
CA ARG A 345 -2.27 41.51 20.35
C ARG A 345 -3.28 42.54 19.87
N GLN A 346 -4.08 42.22 18.84
CA GLN A 346 -5.16 43.10 18.40
C GLN A 346 -6.19 43.33 19.51
N ARG A 347 -6.55 42.30 20.26
CA ARG A 347 -7.47 42.44 21.42
C ARG A 347 -6.88 43.26 22.57
N GLU A 348 -5.57 43.24 22.77
CA GLU A 348 -4.91 44.07 23.78
C GLU A 348 -4.81 45.53 23.36
N GLY A 349 -4.53 45.81 22.08
CA GLY A 349 -4.47 47.18 21.56
C GLY A 349 -5.83 47.86 21.44
N GLU A 350 -6.91 47.07 21.38
CA GLU A 350 -8.29 47.57 21.26
C GLU A 350 -9.04 47.56 22.59
N ARG A 351 -8.35 47.36 23.72
CA ARG A 351 -8.92 47.78 25.01
C ARG A 351 -9.10 49.30 24.93
N PRO A 352 -10.35 49.81 24.91
CA PRO A 352 -10.56 51.24 25.03
C PRO A 352 -9.86 51.65 26.31
N ALA A 353 -9.12 52.76 26.26
CA ALA A 353 -8.65 53.42 27.46
C ALA A 353 -9.89 53.87 28.24
N VAL A 354 -10.50 52.95 28.99
CA VAL A 354 -11.45 53.28 30.04
C VAL A 354 -10.61 54.07 31.02
N GLY A 355 -10.82 55.39 31.00
CA GLY A 355 -10.15 56.32 31.88
C GLY A 355 -10.14 55.75 33.28
N ALA A 356 -8.98 55.77 33.90
CA ALA A 356 -8.79 55.40 35.29
C ALA A 356 -9.57 56.39 36.17
N GLU A 357 -10.88 56.22 36.27
CA GLU A 357 -11.66 56.77 37.37
C GLU A 357 -11.31 55.92 38.59
N ALA A 358 -10.55 56.53 39.49
CA ALA A 358 -10.06 55.90 40.70
C ALA A 358 -11.23 55.27 41.48
N PRO A 359 -11.11 54.01 41.94
CA PRO A 359 -12.14 53.40 42.76
C PRO A 359 -12.26 54.19 44.06
N VAL A 360 -13.37 54.91 44.20
CA VAL A 360 -13.77 55.55 45.46
C VAL A 360 -13.84 54.47 46.52
N ARG A 361 -12.93 54.54 47.51
CA ARG A 361 -12.92 53.71 48.70
C ARG A 361 -14.28 53.82 49.39
N ARG A 362 -15.09 52.76 49.33
CA ARG A 362 -16.25 52.62 50.21
C ARG A 362 -15.75 52.30 51.63
N PRO A 363 -16.29 52.97 52.67
CA PRO A 363 -15.93 52.71 54.05
C PRO A 363 -16.39 51.30 54.49
N PRO A 364 -15.74 50.73 55.52
CA PRO A 364 -16.08 49.41 56.04
C PRO A 364 -17.40 49.47 56.81
N GLY A 365 -18.41 48.76 56.32
CA GLY A 365 -19.73 48.69 56.93
C GLY A 365 -20.33 47.31 56.78
N ASP A 366 -20.41 46.64 57.91
CA ASP A 366 -21.39 45.63 58.34
C ASP A 366 -21.47 44.28 57.63
N ILE A 367 -20.94 43.31 58.38
CA ILE A 367 -21.15 41.87 58.31
C ILE A 367 -22.66 41.58 58.43
N ALA A 368 -23.30 41.20 57.33
CA ALA A 368 -24.61 40.56 57.36
C ALA A 368 -24.44 39.04 57.29
N VAL A 369 -24.78 38.41 58.41
CA VAL A 369 -24.88 36.97 58.66
C VAL A 369 -25.68 36.28 57.57
N ARG A 370 -25.09 35.26 56.93
CA ARG A 370 -25.79 34.37 55.99
C ARG A 370 -26.50 33.27 56.78
N PRO A 371 -27.84 33.15 56.72
CA PRO A 371 -28.55 32.05 57.38
C PRO A 371 -28.30 30.72 56.65
N ALA A 372 -28.17 29.67 57.45
CA ALA A 372 -28.13 28.27 57.02
C ALA A 372 -29.47 27.90 56.36
N ALA A 373 -29.42 27.44 55.12
CA ALA A 373 -30.56 26.82 54.46
C ALA A 373 -30.36 25.30 54.45
N THR A 374 -31.28 24.70 55.18
CA THR A 374 -31.60 23.30 55.42
C THR A 374 -31.71 22.42 54.18
N ASP A 375 -31.34 21.16 54.41
CA ASP A 375 -31.64 19.95 53.64
C ASP A 375 -33.11 19.79 53.28
N GLY A 376 -33.37 19.14 52.14
CA GLY A 376 -34.71 18.65 51.80
C GLY A 376 -34.86 17.95 50.45
N VAL A 377 -35.01 16.61 50.51
CA VAL A 377 -35.87 15.75 49.67
C VAL A 377 -35.33 15.38 48.27
N SER A 378 -34.74 14.19 48.07
CA SER A 378 -35.28 12.81 47.96
C SER A 378 -35.72 12.44 46.52
N PRO A 379 -35.24 11.30 45.96
CA PRO A 379 -35.43 10.93 44.55
C PRO A 379 -36.76 10.23 44.29
N GLU A 380 -37.47 10.66 43.25
CA GLU A 380 -38.69 10.01 42.77
C GLU A 380 -38.33 8.87 41.81
N ALA A 381 -38.75 7.67 42.21
CA ALA A 381 -38.56 6.42 41.49
C ALA A 381 -39.43 6.36 40.23
N VAL A 382 -38.79 6.31 39.06
CA VAL A 382 -39.47 5.99 37.81
C VAL A 382 -39.76 4.50 37.77
N THR A 383 -41.04 4.18 37.88
CA THR A 383 -41.64 2.85 37.84
C THR A 383 -41.42 2.22 36.47
N ALA A 384 -40.66 1.12 36.43
CA ALA A 384 -40.53 0.27 35.27
C ALA A 384 -41.87 -0.42 34.98
N ARG A 385 -42.44 -0.16 33.81
CA ARG A 385 -43.59 -0.91 33.28
C ARG A 385 -43.10 -2.28 32.78
N PRO A 386 -43.74 -3.40 33.15
CA PRO A 386 -43.48 -4.68 32.53
C PRO A 386 -44.07 -4.66 31.11
N ILE A 387 -43.20 -4.85 30.11
CA ILE A 387 -43.63 -5.14 28.74
C ILE A 387 -44.00 -6.63 28.72
N HIS A 388 -45.30 -6.88 28.57
CA HIS A 388 -45.87 -8.18 28.28
C HIS A 388 -45.45 -8.56 26.85
N VAL A 389 -44.63 -9.61 26.72
CA VAL A 389 -44.29 -10.23 25.44
C VAL A 389 -44.95 -11.59 25.42
N ASP A 390 -46.20 -11.62 24.96
CA ASP A 390 -46.86 -12.82 24.45
C ASP A 390 -47.13 -12.55 22.97
N ASP A 391 -46.41 -13.26 22.09
CA ASP A 391 -47.02 -14.00 20.99
C ASP A 391 -45.94 -14.64 20.08
N ALA A 392 -45.87 -15.97 20.21
CA ALA A 392 -45.69 -16.97 19.17
C ALA A 392 -44.91 -16.56 17.89
N ARG A 393 -43.61 -16.88 17.86
CA ARG A 393 -42.93 -17.18 16.60
C ARG A 393 -43.21 -18.64 16.21
N PRO A 394 -43.82 -18.93 15.05
CA PRO A 394 -43.89 -20.29 14.54
C PRO A 394 -42.48 -20.79 14.21
N ALA A 395 -42.21 -22.04 14.60
CA ALA A 395 -40.99 -22.76 14.30
C ALA A 395 -40.72 -22.74 12.79
N SER A 396 -39.57 -22.18 12.41
CA SER A 396 -39.05 -22.27 11.06
C SER A 396 -38.70 -23.73 10.80
N GLN A 397 -39.43 -24.37 9.89
CA GLN A 397 -39.10 -25.71 9.42
C GLN A 397 -37.71 -25.69 8.75
N PRO A 398 -36.92 -26.76 8.86
CA PRO A 398 -35.67 -26.90 8.10
C PRO A 398 -35.99 -26.86 6.61
N ILE A 399 -35.46 -25.86 5.90
CA ILE A 399 -35.48 -25.87 4.44
C ILE A 399 -34.44 -26.91 4.02
N GLU A 400 -34.94 -28.07 3.62
CA GLU A 400 -34.17 -29.11 2.95
C GLU A 400 -33.63 -28.51 1.63
N MET A 401 -32.31 -28.27 1.59
CA MET A 401 -31.65 -27.82 0.37
C MET A 401 -31.76 -28.93 -0.69
N PRO A 402 -32.29 -28.64 -1.90
CA PRO A 402 -32.22 -29.59 -2.99
C PRO A 402 -30.75 -29.84 -3.36
N PRO A 403 -30.37 -31.08 -3.70
CA PRO A 403 -29.00 -31.39 -4.12
C PRO A 403 -28.62 -30.56 -5.36
N PRO A 404 -27.33 -30.16 -5.46
CA PRO A 404 -26.86 -29.38 -6.59
C PRO A 404 -27.10 -30.15 -7.90
N ARG A 405 -27.84 -29.52 -8.82
CA ARG A 405 -27.94 -30.01 -10.20
C ARG A 405 -26.57 -29.88 -10.85
N THR A 406 -25.87 -31.00 -10.97
CA THR A 406 -24.79 -31.20 -11.92
C THR A 406 -25.37 -31.15 -13.34
N SER A 407 -25.38 -29.96 -13.92
CA SER A 407 -25.55 -29.76 -15.35
C SER A 407 -24.55 -28.73 -15.82
N GLY A 408 -23.29 -29.18 -15.94
CA GLY A 408 -22.29 -28.49 -16.73
C GLY A 408 -22.61 -28.65 -18.22
N PRO A 409 -22.49 -27.61 -19.05
CA PRO A 409 -22.58 -27.73 -20.49
C PRO A 409 -21.37 -28.51 -21.03
N GLN A 410 -21.65 -29.61 -21.73
CA GLN A 410 -20.67 -30.31 -22.57
C GLN A 410 -20.09 -29.31 -23.58
N LEU A 411 -18.79 -29.05 -23.47
CA LEU A 411 -18.02 -28.36 -24.48
C LEU A 411 -17.79 -29.35 -25.63
N SER A 412 -18.54 -29.17 -26.71
CA SER A 412 -18.37 -29.91 -27.96
C SER A 412 -16.97 -29.66 -28.53
N ALA A 413 -16.13 -30.68 -28.54
CA ALA A 413 -14.86 -30.67 -29.26
C ALA A 413 -15.12 -30.69 -30.79
N PRO A 414 -14.41 -29.90 -31.60
CA PRO A 414 -14.46 -30.01 -33.04
C PRO A 414 -13.72 -31.27 -33.51
N ALA A 415 -14.45 -32.11 -34.24
CA ALA A 415 -13.94 -33.30 -34.89
C ALA A 415 -13.08 -32.91 -36.12
N ASP A 416 -11.78 -33.15 -36.05
CA ASP A 416 -10.91 -33.21 -37.22
C ASP A 416 -10.15 -34.54 -37.29
N ARG A 417 -10.83 -35.48 -37.97
CA ARG A 417 -10.34 -36.44 -38.95
C ARG A 417 -8.80 -36.55 -39.12
N ILE A 418 -8.19 -37.51 -38.44
CA ILE A 418 -7.00 -38.21 -38.96
C ILE A 418 -7.28 -39.71 -39.00
N LYS A 419 -7.33 -40.23 -40.23
CA LYS A 419 -7.34 -41.66 -40.54
C LYS A 419 -5.95 -42.23 -40.24
N ARG A 420 -5.87 -43.28 -39.40
CA ARG A 420 -4.86 -44.34 -39.53
C ARG A 420 -5.40 -45.65 -38.94
N ALA A 421 -5.02 -46.72 -39.63
CA ALA A 421 -5.51 -48.09 -39.53
C ALA A 421 -5.01 -48.81 -38.24
N PRO A 422 -5.58 -49.98 -37.91
CA PRO A 422 -5.40 -50.65 -36.63
C PRO A 422 -4.21 -51.62 -36.67
N ASP A 423 -3.56 -51.80 -35.53
CA ASP A 423 -2.80 -53.02 -35.24
C ASP A 423 -3.08 -53.42 -33.78
N ASP A 424 -3.27 -54.73 -33.66
CA ASP A 424 -3.57 -55.53 -32.48
C ASP A 424 -2.56 -55.34 -31.33
N VAL A 425 -2.98 -55.69 -30.10
CA VAL A 425 -2.33 -56.70 -29.21
C VAL A 425 -2.61 -56.43 -27.72
N ARG A 426 -3.16 -57.50 -27.09
CA ARG A 426 -3.08 -57.96 -25.68
C ARG A 426 -3.91 -57.30 -24.57
N GLU A 427 -4.95 -58.07 -24.23
CA GLU A 427 -5.26 -58.62 -22.90
C GLU A 427 -4.14 -58.55 -21.85
N GLY A 428 -4.53 -58.18 -20.63
CA GLY A 428 -3.80 -58.52 -19.41
C GLY A 428 -4.29 -57.78 -18.16
N ASP A 429 -4.81 -58.55 -17.22
CA ASP A 429 -4.68 -58.41 -15.77
C ASP A 429 -5.61 -57.43 -15.01
N ASP A 430 -6.75 -58.03 -14.63
CA ASP A 430 -7.39 -58.01 -13.32
C ASP A 430 -6.43 -57.88 -12.12
N GLY A 431 -6.70 -56.87 -11.30
CA GLY A 431 -6.10 -56.70 -9.97
C GLY A 431 -7.15 -56.17 -8.99
N GLU A 432 -7.92 -57.10 -8.42
CA GLU A 432 -8.72 -56.92 -7.21
C GLU A 432 -7.79 -56.59 -6.04
N GLY A 433 -8.15 -55.57 -5.26
CA GLY A 433 -7.43 -55.15 -4.07
C GLY A 433 -8.39 -54.66 -3.02
N ASP A 434 -9.01 -55.61 -2.32
CA ASP A 434 -9.75 -55.39 -1.08
C ASP A 434 -8.79 -54.85 0.00
N GLY A 435 -9.15 -53.70 0.58
CA GLY A 435 -8.44 -53.08 1.69
C GLY A 435 -9.37 -52.93 2.88
N ASP A 436 -9.44 -53.99 3.69
CA ASP A 436 -10.14 -54.03 4.97
C ASP A 436 -9.54 -53.05 5.99
N GLY A 437 -10.44 -52.42 6.73
CA GLY A 437 -10.12 -51.61 7.90
C GLY A 437 -9.90 -52.43 9.16
N ALA A 438 -8.92 -52.00 9.95
CA ALA A 438 -8.80 -52.15 11.40
C ALA A 438 -7.84 -51.03 11.84
N GLY A 439 -8.18 -50.14 12.78
CA GLY A 439 -8.46 -50.45 14.18
C GLY A 439 -7.15 -50.30 14.96
N GLY A 440 -7.02 -49.25 15.77
CA GLY A 440 -5.82 -49.00 16.58
C GLY A 440 -5.96 -47.75 17.46
N ASP A 441 -6.58 -47.93 18.63
CA ASP A 441 -6.47 -47.06 19.80
C ASP A 441 -5.10 -47.25 20.46
N GLU A 442 -4.30 -46.18 20.67
CA GLU A 442 -3.29 -46.04 21.74
C GLU A 442 -3.13 -44.51 22.00
N ALA A 443 -3.60 -43.95 23.11
CA ALA A 443 -2.98 -43.88 24.44
C ALA A 443 -1.89 -42.81 24.60
N ALA A 444 -2.23 -41.81 25.44
CA ALA A 444 -1.43 -41.17 26.49
C ALA A 444 -0.11 -40.42 26.17
N GLY A 445 -0.06 -39.19 26.70
CA GLY A 445 1.12 -38.61 27.37
C GLY A 445 2.06 -37.78 26.51
N ASP A 446 2.12 -36.47 26.75
CA ASP A 446 3.22 -35.92 27.57
C ASP A 446 3.06 -34.40 27.76
N ASP A 447 3.07 -34.03 29.04
CA ASP A 447 3.14 -32.67 29.54
C ASP A 447 4.61 -32.20 29.46
N HIS A 448 4.89 -31.17 28.65
CA HIS A 448 6.13 -30.41 28.77
C HIS A 448 5.82 -28.98 29.18
N ALA A 449 5.90 -28.76 30.50
CA ALA A 449 6.13 -27.46 31.10
C ALA A 449 7.58 -27.06 30.82
N GLU A 450 7.79 -26.01 30.04
CA GLU A 450 9.08 -25.33 29.98
C GLU A 450 9.10 -24.17 30.97
N ALA A 451 10.15 -24.20 31.79
CA ALA A 451 10.42 -23.30 32.88
C ALA A 451 10.83 -21.91 32.38
N GLU A 452 10.30 -20.89 33.04
CA GLU A 452 10.78 -19.53 32.97
C GLU A 452 12.16 -19.45 33.65
N GLU A 453 13.21 -19.18 32.89
CA GLU A 453 14.53 -18.80 33.43
C GLU A 453 14.59 -17.28 33.64
N ASP A 454 14.41 -16.89 34.90
CA ASP A 454 14.81 -15.60 35.45
C ASP A 454 16.32 -15.40 35.29
N THR A 455 16.72 -14.39 34.50
CA THR A 455 18.07 -13.83 34.58
C THR A 455 18.00 -12.38 35.03
N SER A 456 18.07 -12.22 36.35
CA SER A 456 18.45 -10.99 37.02
C SER A 456 19.97 -10.79 36.84
N GLY A 457 20.33 -9.72 36.15
CA GLY A 457 21.72 -9.31 35.95
C GLY A 457 21.87 -7.86 36.38
N ASP A 458 22.08 -7.66 37.68
CA ASP A 458 22.55 -6.41 38.25
C ASP A 458 23.97 -6.12 37.78
N GLY A 459 24.17 -4.94 37.20
CA GLY A 459 25.45 -4.48 36.67
C GLY A 459 25.65 -3.00 36.92
N GLU A 460 25.87 -2.65 38.20
CA GLU A 460 26.52 -1.41 38.61
C GLU A 460 27.89 -1.28 37.94
N THR A 461 28.13 -0.21 37.16
CA THR A 461 29.45 0.44 37.12
C THR A 461 29.27 1.94 36.96
N ALA A 462 29.99 2.65 37.81
CA ALA A 462 30.01 4.08 37.97
C ALA A 462 30.91 4.78 36.94
N ALA A 463 30.63 6.08 36.77
CA ALA A 463 31.56 7.19 36.51
C ALA A 463 32.55 7.05 35.35
N ASP A 464 32.41 7.91 34.33
CA ASP A 464 33.54 8.79 34.01
C ASP A 464 33.12 10.08 33.28
N GLU A 465 33.95 11.08 33.51
CA GLU A 465 34.09 12.46 33.04
C GLU A 465 33.65 12.74 31.59
N GLY A 466 33.02 13.87 31.25
CA GLY A 466 33.62 15.21 31.27
C GLY A 466 34.04 15.59 29.85
N GLY A 467 33.34 16.55 29.23
CA GLY A 467 33.67 16.97 27.85
C GLY A 467 32.71 18.01 27.27
N GLU A 468 32.77 19.22 27.83
CA GLU A 468 32.28 20.44 27.19
C GLU A 468 33.12 20.70 25.92
N GLY A 469 32.44 20.98 24.81
CA GLY A 469 33.05 21.25 23.52
C GLY A 469 32.16 22.18 22.71
N ASP A 470 32.10 23.43 23.14
CA ASP A 470 31.54 24.54 22.36
C ASP A 470 32.46 24.79 21.16
N GLY A 471 31.90 24.58 19.96
CA GLY A 471 32.55 24.85 18.69
C GLY A 471 31.70 25.82 17.88
N ASP A 472 31.84 27.11 18.19
CA ASP A 472 31.39 28.20 17.33
C ASP A 472 32.14 28.13 16.00
N HIS A 473 31.40 27.98 14.90
CA HIS A 473 31.93 28.18 13.56
C HIS A 473 31.07 29.21 12.83
N ASP A 474 31.39 30.47 13.10
CA ASP A 474 31.02 31.61 12.26
C ASP A 474 31.79 31.51 10.94
N GLY A 475 31.09 31.10 9.89
CA GLY A 475 31.56 31.13 8.51
C GLY A 475 30.85 32.21 7.73
N ASP A 476 31.34 33.44 7.85
CA ASP A 476 31.11 34.52 6.87
C ASP A 476 31.52 34.04 5.48
N ASN A 477 30.60 34.10 4.51
CA ASN A 477 31.00 34.20 3.11
C ASN A 477 30.03 35.11 2.34
N ALA A 478 30.45 36.36 2.25
CA ALA A 478 29.93 37.37 1.34
C ALA A 478 30.83 37.42 0.09
N ALA A 479 30.21 37.26 -1.09
CA ALA A 479 30.62 37.64 -2.46
C ALA A 479 29.99 36.59 -3.39
N GLY A 480 29.06 36.88 -4.29
CA GLY A 480 29.01 38.03 -5.19
C GLY A 480 29.48 37.56 -6.56
N GLU A 481 28.57 37.16 -7.45
CA GLU A 481 28.78 37.39 -8.88
C GLU A 481 27.44 37.44 -9.62
N HIS A 482 27.35 38.53 -10.37
CA HIS A 482 26.25 39.01 -11.18
C HIS A 482 26.76 38.85 -12.60
N THR A 483 26.12 38.02 -13.40
CA THR A 483 26.31 38.01 -14.86
C THR A 483 24.94 38.09 -15.49
N ASP A 484 24.63 39.32 -15.91
CA ASP A 484 23.81 39.60 -17.07
C ASP A 484 24.45 38.91 -18.28
N ASP A 485 23.65 38.24 -19.11
CA ASP A 485 23.96 38.08 -20.53
C ASP A 485 22.64 38.08 -21.30
N ASP A 486 22.41 39.20 -21.97
CA ASP A 486 21.53 39.39 -23.12
C ASP A 486 22.12 38.66 -24.34
N GLU A 487 21.31 37.84 -25.04
CA GLU A 487 21.20 37.84 -26.52
C GLU A 487 19.93 37.10 -27.00
#